data_AF-A0A352WNF7-F1
#
_entry.id   AF-A0A352WNF7-F1
#
_cell.length_a   1.000
_cell.length_b   1.000
_cell.length_c   1.000
_cell.angle_alpha   90.00
_cell.angle_beta   90.00
_cell.angle_gamma   90.00
#
_symmetry.space_group_name_H-M   'P 1'
#
loop_
_entity.id
_entity.type
_entity.pdbx_description
1 polymer ?
#
loop_
_entity_poly.entity_id
_entity_poly.type
_entity_poly.pdbx_seq_one_letter_code
_entity_poly.pdbx_strand_id
1 'polypeptide(L)'
;MEVKFAKKGFHVVKASAGSGKTYRLVRDYLACCLWENNPHYFKHILAITFTNLAAQEMKERILSDVREVAEGKGSMHGSLLEIIPIAPEELERRARALGEAMMHRYEDFSVMTIDSFVNRLVRSFSKDLQWEEDFQIELDEEALLDEAISRLLSRVGRPEEKALTAMLEGFVRQQVEEEKNAIIRHQLQSFSKQVTKENMQAALQALDPTEWTPEALERFRKTQRESLRKRRAAPIEAAESALARIQALDLQEGDFSYGDLPKWLRRVANGSGRKATIGKRLAGQLEESVFWSSKASASTAARIQDAIPAIEQAAQAWRDLYEGESGREFKLEEHLQQRVSLIGTLGLIRDE
;
A
#
# COMPACT_ATOMS: atom_id res chain seq x y z
N MET A 1 -27.47 -36.33 11.62
CA MET A 1 -27.23 -37.24 10.47
C MET A 1 -26.03 -36.69 9.71
N GLU A 2 -24.86 -37.27 9.95
CA GLU A 2 -23.63 -36.86 9.28
C GLU A 2 -23.70 -37.17 7.79
N VAL A 3 -23.21 -36.23 6.97
CA VAL A 3 -23.06 -36.42 5.53
C VAL A 3 -22.09 -37.59 5.32
N LYS A 4 -22.64 -38.75 4.94
CA LYS A 4 -21.89 -39.81 4.25
C LYS A 4 -21.27 -39.14 3.02
N PHE A 5 -19.95 -39.20 2.91
CA PHE A 5 -19.11 -38.56 1.90
C PHE A 5 -19.82 -38.22 0.58
N ALA A 6 -19.74 -36.96 0.14
CA ALA A 6 -20.25 -36.51 -1.15
C ALA A 6 -19.07 -36.06 -2.02
N LYS A 7 -18.85 -36.72 -3.16
CA LYS A 7 -17.76 -36.40 -4.10
C LYS A 7 -17.89 -35.00 -4.72
N LYS A 8 -19.09 -34.41 -4.72
CA LYS A 8 -19.38 -33.10 -5.30
C LYS A 8 -19.97 -32.18 -4.24
N GLY A 9 -19.49 -30.94 -4.21
CA GLY A 9 -20.01 -29.89 -3.33
C GLY A 9 -18.91 -29.10 -2.64
N PHE A 10 -19.29 -28.00 -2.01
CA PHE A 10 -18.43 -27.22 -1.13
C PHE A 10 -18.65 -27.67 0.31
N HIS A 11 -17.60 -28.13 0.97
CA HIS A 11 -17.66 -28.67 2.32
C HIS A 11 -16.71 -27.91 3.24
N VAL A 12 -17.23 -27.44 4.38
CA VAL A 12 -16.43 -26.78 5.42
C VAL A 12 -16.38 -27.68 6.64
N VAL A 13 -15.18 -28.13 7.00
CA VAL A 13 -14.94 -28.90 8.22
C VAL A 13 -14.38 -27.96 9.28
N LYS A 14 -15.23 -27.61 10.27
CA LYS A 14 -14.78 -26.89 11.48
C LYS A 14 -14.24 -27.90 12.48
N ALA A 15 -13.03 -27.68 12.99
CA ALA A 15 -12.40 -28.64 13.88
C ALA A 15 -11.35 -28.00 14.80
N SER A 16 -11.46 -28.28 16.10
CA SER A 16 -10.58 -27.77 17.18
C SER A 16 -9.24 -28.52 17.24
N ALA A 17 -8.26 -28.04 18.01
CA ALA A 17 -7.01 -28.79 18.23
C ALA A 17 -7.30 -30.21 18.74
N GLY A 18 -6.57 -31.21 18.25
CA GLY A 18 -6.75 -32.62 18.64
C GLY A 18 -8.00 -33.35 18.11
N SER A 19 -8.88 -32.70 17.37
CA SER A 19 -10.16 -33.29 16.89
C SER A 19 -10.06 -34.21 15.66
N GLY A 20 -8.86 -34.70 15.31
CA GLY A 20 -8.70 -35.62 14.18
C GLY A 20 -8.84 -34.99 12.78
N LYS A 21 -8.60 -33.68 12.65
CA LYS A 21 -8.62 -32.95 11.36
C LYS A 21 -7.89 -33.67 10.24
N THR A 22 -6.62 -33.99 10.49
CA THR A 22 -5.74 -34.62 9.51
C THR A 22 -6.26 -35.99 9.15
N TYR A 23 -6.70 -36.79 10.13
CA TYR A 23 -7.31 -38.10 9.88
C TYR A 23 -8.51 -38.01 8.95
N ARG A 24 -9.43 -37.07 9.21
CA ARG A 24 -10.60 -36.85 8.36
C ARG A 24 -10.21 -36.40 6.95
N LEU A 25 -9.26 -35.48 6.81
CA LEU A 25 -8.78 -35.04 5.49
C LEU A 25 -8.15 -36.18 4.68
N VAL A 26 -7.33 -37.02 5.33
CA VAL A 26 -6.73 -38.20 4.68
C VAL A 26 -7.81 -39.18 4.27
N ARG A 27 -8.78 -39.48 5.14
CA ARG A 27 -9.92 -40.34 4.81
C ARG A 27 -10.69 -39.82 3.60
N ASP A 28 -11.04 -38.54 3.60
CA ASP A 28 -11.82 -37.93 2.52
C ASP A 28 -10.98 -37.86 1.21
N TYR A 29 -9.67 -37.65 1.29
CA TYR A 29 -8.74 -37.74 0.15
C TYR A 29 -8.69 -39.16 -0.44
N LEU A 30 -8.55 -40.18 0.40
CA LEU A 30 -8.55 -41.58 -0.02
C LEU A 30 -9.90 -42.00 -0.59
N ALA A 31 -11.00 -41.53 0.01
CA ALA A 31 -12.33 -41.73 -0.53
C ALA A 31 -12.46 -41.15 -1.94
N CYS A 32 -11.94 -39.94 -2.20
CA CYS A 32 -11.88 -39.38 -3.56
C CYS A 32 -11.07 -40.25 -4.52
N CYS A 33 -9.92 -40.78 -4.09
CA CYS A 33 -9.07 -41.65 -4.92
C CYS A 33 -9.73 -42.98 -5.25
N LEU A 34 -10.39 -43.61 -4.29
CA LEU A 34 -10.89 -44.98 -4.35
C LEU A 34 -12.35 -45.07 -4.85
N TRP A 35 -13.05 -43.93 -4.96
CA TRP A 35 -14.42 -43.86 -5.43
C TRP A 35 -14.60 -44.48 -6.82
N GLU A 36 -13.68 -44.17 -7.73
CA GLU A 36 -13.62 -44.76 -9.07
C GLU A 36 -12.57 -45.87 -9.11
N ASN A 37 -12.78 -46.88 -9.94
CA ASN A 37 -11.79 -47.94 -10.17
C ASN A 37 -10.67 -47.44 -11.11
N ASN A 38 -9.95 -46.41 -10.69
CA ASN A 38 -8.86 -45.81 -11.44
C ASN A 38 -7.68 -45.49 -10.49
N PRO A 39 -6.59 -46.28 -10.53
CA PRO A 39 -5.45 -46.08 -9.62
C PRO A 39 -4.68 -44.77 -9.88
N HIS A 40 -4.94 -44.07 -10.99
CA HIS A 40 -4.34 -42.77 -11.30
C HIS A 40 -5.21 -41.57 -10.95
N TYR A 41 -6.38 -41.77 -10.32
CA TYR A 41 -7.30 -40.68 -10.04
C TYR A 41 -6.71 -39.60 -9.10
N PHE A 42 -5.77 -39.97 -8.24
CA PHE A 42 -5.07 -39.05 -7.32
C PHE A 42 -4.40 -37.85 -8.01
N LYS A 43 -4.05 -37.98 -9.29
CA LYS A 43 -3.46 -36.90 -10.10
C LYS A 43 -4.41 -35.72 -10.33
N HIS A 44 -5.71 -35.96 -10.17
CA HIS A 44 -6.77 -34.96 -10.32
C HIS A 44 -7.19 -34.33 -8.99
N ILE A 45 -6.51 -34.68 -7.89
CA ILE A 45 -6.82 -34.15 -6.56
C ILE A 45 -5.69 -33.22 -6.14
N LEU A 46 -6.04 -31.98 -5.80
CA LEU A 46 -5.14 -31.00 -5.24
C LEU A 46 -5.41 -30.86 -3.74
N ALA A 47 -4.39 -31.14 -2.92
CA ALA A 47 -4.39 -30.86 -1.49
C ALA A 47 -3.32 -29.82 -1.17
N ILE A 48 -3.73 -28.71 -0.57
CA ILE A 48 -2.85 -27.57 -0.24
C ILE A 48 -2.79 -27.34 1.27
N THR A 49 -1.64 -26.87 1.75
CA THR A 49 -1.41 -26.52 3.15
C THR A 49 -0.47 -25.33 3.28
N PHE A 50 -0.30 -24.81 4.50
CA PHE A 50 0.54 -23.64 4.77
C PHE A 50 2.03 -23.97 4.92
N THR A 51 2.40 -25.19 5.33
CA THR A 51 3.81 -25.51 5.64
C THR A 51 4.28 -26.78 4.93
N ASN A 52 5.58 -26.79 4.57
CA ASN A 52 6.21 -27.97 3.97
C ASN A 52 6.11 -29.20 4.88
N LEU A 53 6.25 -29.02 6.20
CA LEU A 53 6.13 -30.08 7.18
C LEU A 53 4.73 -30.71 7.16
N ALA A 54 3.67 -29.89 7.13
CA ALA A 54 2.30 -30.40 7.08
C ALA A 54 2.01 -31.12 5.75
N ALA A 55 2.58 -30.64 4.64
CA ALA A 55 2.42 -31.28 3.34
C ALA A 55 3.08 -32.67 3.35
N GLN A 56 4.31 -32.75 3.87
CA GLN A 56 5.07 -33.98 3.99
C GLN A 56 4.39 -34.98 4.93
N GLU A 57 3.96 -34.52 6.11
CA GLU A 57 3.23 -35.35 7.07
C GLU A 57 1.93 -35.91 6.45
N MET A 58 1.21 -35.09 5.67
CA MET A 58 0.00 -35.53 4.98
C MET A 58 0.31 -36.58 3.90
N LYS A 59 1.40 -36.42 3.14
CA LYS A 59 1.85 -37.42 2.16
C LYS A 59 2.16 -38.76 2.82
N GLU A 60 2.94 -38.73 3.90
CA GLU A 60 3.35 -39.92 4.64
C GLU A 60 2.14 -40.67 5.19
N ARG A 61 1.18 -39.94 5.80
CA ARG A 61 -0.07 -40.53 6.29
C ARG A 61 -0.89 -41.17 5.17
N ILE A 62 -1.07 -40.47 4.04
CA ILE A 62 -1.81 -41.01 2.88
C ILE A 62 -1.18 -42.31 2.40
N LEU A 63 0.15 -42.36 2.24
CA LEU A 63 0.83 -43.56 1.76
C LEU A 63 0.80 -44.72 2.76
N SER A 64 0.95 -44.41 4.05
CA SER A 64 0.82 -45.39 5.13
C SER A 64 -0.59 -45.98 5.18
N ASP A 65 -1.61 -45.12 5.18
CA ASP A 65 -3.00 -45.53 5.27
C ASP A 65 -3.43 -46.32 4.02
N VAL A 66 -3.00 -45.94 2.81
CA VAL A 66 -3.26 -46.72 1.58
C VAL A 66 -2.70 -48.13 1.69
N ARG A 67 -1.51 -48.28 2.26
CA ARG A 67 -0.89 -49.59 2.46
C ARG A 67 -1.66 -50.43 3.47
N GLU A 68 -2.05 -49.85 4.61
CA GLU A 68 -2.86 -50.56 5.60
C GLU A 68 -4.21 -50.99 5.03
N VAL A 69 -4.87 -50.10 4.28
CA VAL A 69 -6.13 -50.40 3.58
C VAL A 69 -5.95 -51.52 2.55
N ALA A 70 -4.82 -51.58 1.84
CA ALA A 70 -4.52 -52.64 0.87
C ALA A 70 -4.26 -54.03 1.52
N GLU A 71 -4.02 -54.05 2.84
CA GLU A 71 -3.86 -55.26 3.66
C GLU A 71 -5.14 -55.59 4.46
N GLY A 72 -6.22 -54.82 4.30
CA GLY A 72 -7.46 -54.99 5.09
C GLY A 72 -7.32 -54.59 6.56
N LYS A 73 -6.34 -53.74 6.89
CA LYS A 73 -5.96 -53.35 8.27
C LYS A 73 -6.14 -51.85 8.51
N GLY A 74 -5.98 -51.47 9.79
CA GLY A 74 -5.98 -50.07 10.21
C GLY A 74 -7.39 -49.49 10.41
N SER A 75 -7.48 -48.40 11.17
CA SER A 75 -8.75 -47.70 11.40
C SER A 75 -9.30 -47.05 10.13
N MET A 76 -8.40 -46.71 9.19
CA MET A 76 -8.77 -46.09 7.92
C MET A 76 -9.57 -47.04 7.03
N HIS A 77 -9.25 -48.34 7.02
CA HIS A 77 -9.97 -49.35 6.26
C HIS A 77 -11.46 -49.40 6.65
N GLY A 78 -11.75 -49.54 7.95
CA GLY A 78 -13.12 -49.52 8.45
C GLY A 78 -13.84 -48.20 8.15
N SER A 79 -13.13 -47.07 8.32
CA SER A 79 -13.69 -45.74 8.06
C SER A 79 -14.05 -45.51 6.58
N LEU A 80 -13.29 -46.09 5.64
CA LEU A 80 -13.58 -46.00 4.21
C LEU A 80 -14.77 -46.87 3.82
N LEU A 81 -14.92 -48.07 4.40
CA LEU A 81 -16.08 -48.94 4.15
C LEU A 81 -17.40 -48.33 4.61
N GLU A 82 -17.39 -47.45 5.61
CA GLU A 82 -18.58 -46.72 6.06
C GLU A 82 -19.11 -45.71 5.02
N ILE A 83 -18.23 -45.23 4.14
CA ILE A 83 -18.53 -44.10 3.23
C ILE A 83 -18.43 -44.45 1.74
N ILE A 84 -17.71 -45.52 1.37
CA ILE A 84 -17.61 -46.02 0.00
C ILE A 84 -18.47 -47.29 -0.13
N PRO A 85 -19.50 -47.31 -1.00
CA PRO A 85 -20.44 -48.43 -1.11
C PRO A 85 -19.86 -49.57 -1.98
N ILE A 86 -18.76 -50.20 -1.54
CA ILE A 86 -18.12 -51.34 -2.21
C ILE A 86 -17.78 -52.46 -1.22
N ALA A 87 -17.54 -53.67 -1.72
CA ALA A 87 -17.10 -54.79 -0.90
C ALA A 87 -15.66 -54.59 -0.37
N PRO A 88 -15.32 -55.12 0.83
CA PRO A 88 -13.97 -55.02 1.40
C PRO A 88 -12.86 -55.47 0.44
N GLU A 89 -13.05 -56.61 -0.23
CA GLU A 89 -12.05 -57.18 -1.12
C GLU A 89 -11.78 -56.27 -2.33
N GLU A 90 -12.80 -55.56 -2.81
CA GLU A 90 -12.66 -54.59 -3.90
C GLU A 90 -11.99 -53.29 -3.43
N LEU A 91 -12.25 -52.84 -2.20
CA LEU A 91 -11.56 -51.71 -1.59
C LEU A 91 -10.05 -52.01 -1.45
N GLU A 92 -9.70 -53.15 -0.89
CA GLU A 92 -8.32 -53.62 -0.71
C GLU A 92 -7.59 -53.72 -2.06
N ARG A 93 -8.24 -54.32 -3.07
CA ARG A 93 -7.70 -54.44 -4.43
C ARG A 93 -7.41 -53.06 -5.06
N ARG A 94 -8.36 -52.11 -4.92
CA ARG A 94 -8.17 -50.74 -5.42
C ARG A 94 -7.07 -50.01 -4.67
N ALA A 95 -7.00 -50.15 -3.35
CA ALA A 95 -5.97 -49.53 -2.53
C ALA A 95 -4.56 -50.03 -2.89
N ARG A 96 -4.41 -51.33 -3.18
CA ARG A 96 -3.13 -51.88 -3.65
C ARG A 96 -2.67 -51.23 -4.96
N ALA A 97 -3.56 -51.18 -5.95
CA ALA A 97 -3.28 -50.56 -7.24
C ALA A 97 -3.00 -49.05 -7.11
N LEU A 98 -3.75 -48.35 -6.24
CA LEU A 98 -3.53 -46.94 -5.92
C LEU A 98 -2.14 -46.71 -5.30
N GLY A 99 -1.77 -47.50 -4.31
CA GLY A 99 -0.47 -47.41 -3.63
C GLY A 99 0.70 -47.62 -4.58
N GLU A 100 0.62 -48.65 -5.43
CA GLU A 100 1.61 -48.89 -6.48
C GLU A 100 1.71 -47.70 -7.45
N ALA A 101 0.58 -47.19 -7.92
CA ALA A 101 0.55 -46.04 -8.82
C ALA A 101 1.11 -44.76 -8.18
N MET A 102 0.83 -44.50 -6.91
CA MET A 102 1.39 -43.36 -6.17
C MET A 102 2.90 -43.47 -6.00
N MET A 103 3.43 -44.67 -5.74
CA MET A 103 4.88 -44.88 -5.64
C MET A 103 5.59 -44.71 -6.99
N HIS A 104 5.02 -45.23 -8.07
CA HIS A 104 5.58 -45.07 -9.42
C HIS A 104 5.48 -43.63 -9.95
N ARG A 105 4.50 -42.85 -9.47
CA ARG A 105 4.19 -41.50 -9.96
C ARG A 105 4.11 -40.51 -8.80
N TYR A 106 5.11 -40.57 -7.91
CA TYR A 106 5.16 -39.74 -6.69
C TYR A 106 5.15 -38.23 -7.00
N GLU A 107 5.70 -37.81 -8.13
CA GLU A 107 5.70 -36.40 -8.56
C GLU A 107 4.30 -35.87 -8.91
N ASP A 108 3.40 -36.74 -9.38
CA ASP A 108 2.02 -36.37 -9.69
C ASP A 108 1.16 -36.23 -8.41
N PHE A 109 1.69 -36.63 -7.25
CA PHE A 109 1.00 -36.57 -5.97
C PHE A 109 0.92 -35.13 -5.46
N SER A 110 -0.18 -34.46 -5.82
CA SER A 110 -0.37 -33.01 -5.64
C SER A 110 -0.82 -32.62 -4.22
N VAL A 111 -0.03 -33.04 -3.23
CA VAL A 111 -0.07 -32.54 -1.84
C VAL A 111 1.11 -31.58 -1.66
N MET A 112 0.86 -30.29 -1.52
CA MET A 112 1.93 -29.28 -1.50
C MET A 112 1.55 -28.03 -0.72
N THR A 113 2.49 -27.10 -0.57
CA THR A 113 2.17 -25.79 0.01
C THR A 113 1.43 -24.91 -0.98
N ILE A 114 0.75 -23.89 -0.47
CA ILE A 114 0.16 -22.82 -1.29
C ILE A 114 1.23 -22.23 -2.24
N ASP A 115 2.42 -21.92 -1.75
CA ASP A 115 3.50 -21.34 -2.55
C ASP A 115 3.98 -22.28 -3.67
N SER A 116 4.10 -23.57 -3.38
CA SER A 116 4.48 -24.57 -4.38
C SER A 116 3.43 -24.68 -5.50
N PHE A 117 2.15 -24.60 -5.13
CA PHE A 117 1.05 -24.60 -6.08
C PHE A 117 1.05 -23.34 -6.95
N VAL A 118 1.20 -22.15 -6.34
CA VAL A 118 1.27 -20.88 -7.07
C VAL A 118 2.48 -20.86 -8.01
N ASN A 119 3.65 -21.30 -7.56
CA ASN A 119 4.84 -21.41 -8.40
C ASN A 119 4.60 -22.35 -9.59
N ARG A 120 4.01 -23.53 -9.36
CA ARG A 120 3.65 -24.46 -10.45
C ARG A 120 2.67 -23.83 -11.45
N LEU A 121 1.68 -23.09 -10.97
CA LEU A 121 0.69 -22.39 -11.79
C LEU A 121 1.36 -21.30 -12.62
N VAL A 122 2.15 -20.43 -11.99
CA VAL A 122 2.83 -19.32 -12.67
C VAL A 122 3.81 -19.84 -13.73
N ARG A 123 4.55 -20.92 -13.44
CA ARG A 123 5.41 -21.59 -14.43
C ARG A 123 4.66 -22.08 -15.66
N SER A 124 3.40 -22.51 -15.53
CA SER A 124 2.64 -22.92 -16.71
C SER A 124 2.24 -21.75 -17.63
N PHE A 125 2.30 -20.51 -17.12
CA PHE A 125 1.99 -19.28 -17.84
C PHE A 125 3.23 -18.42 -18.13
N SER A 126 4.46 -18.90 -17.90
CA SER A 126 5.67 -18.09 -18.06
C SER A 126 5.78 -17.45 -19.46
N LYS A 127 5.41 -18.19 -20.51
CA LYS A 127 5.39 -17.69 -21.89
C LYS A 127 4.37 -16.58 -22.10
N ASP A 128 3.18 -16.71 -21.55
CA ASP A 128 2.12 -15.71 -21.65
C ASP A 128 2.46 -14.45 -20.85
N LEU A 129 3.18 -14.62 -19.75
CA LEU A 129 3.69 -13.53 -18.91
C LEU A 129 4.99 -12.91 -19.44
N GLN A 130 5.53 -13.39 -20.56
CA GLN A 130 6.83 -12.97 -21.13
C GLN A 130 8.00 -13.11 -20.13
N TRP A 131 7.92 -14.10 -19.24
CA TRP A 131 9.00 -14.43 -18.31
C TRP A 131 9.99 -15.41 -18.93
N GLU A 132 11.25 -15.33 -18.50
CA GLU A 132 12.27 -16.31 -18.86
C GLU A 132 11.88 -17.71 -18.36
N GLU A 133 12.20 -18.75 -19.14
CA GLU A 133 11.79 -20.13 -18.83
C GLU A 133 12.40 -20.64 -17.50
N ASP A 134 13.53 -20.07 -17.09
CA ASP A 134 14.33 -20.41 -15.90
C ASP A 134 14.21 -19.42 -14.74
N PHE A 135 13.14 -18.61 -14.69
CA PHE A 135 12.96 -17.64 -13.60
C PHE A 135 13.07 -18.31 -12.21
N GLN A 136 13.77 -17.61 -11.31
CA GLN A 136 13.90 -17.97 -9.91
C GLN A 136 12.96 -17.12 -9.07
N ILE A 137 12.38 -17.73 -8.04
CA ILE A 137 11.58 -17.00 -7.05
C ILE A 137 12.53 -16.63 -5.93
N GLU A 138 12.77 -15.32 -5.76
CA GLU A 138 13.45 -14.78 -4.62
C GLU A 138 12.43 -14.38 -3.54
N LEU A 139 12.68 -14.79 -2.31
CA LEU A 139 11.82 -14.50 -1.15
C LEU A 139 12.43 -13.42 -0.26
N ASP A 140 13.73 -13.15 -0.40
CA ASP A 140 14.43 -12.10 0.32
C ASP A 140 14.19 -10.75 -0.37
N GLU A 141 13.06 -10.13 -0.04
CA GLU A 141 12.72 -8.78 -0.49
C GLU A 141 13.81 -7.76 -0.11
N GLU A 142 14.46 -7.91 1.05
CA GLU A 142 15.47 -6.94 1.49
C GLU A 142 16.74 -7.02 0.65
N ALA A 143 17.17 -8.23 0.27
CA ALA A 143 18.30 -8.43 -0.63
C ALA A 143 18.04 -7.82 -2.01
N LEU A 144 16.86 -8.05 -2.59
CA LEU A 144 16.46 -7.46 -3.88
C LEU A 144 16.49 -5.94 -3.85
N LEU A 145 15.91 -5.33 -2.81
CA LEU A 145 15.89 -3.87 -2.66
C LEU A 145 17.30 -3.29 -2.46
N ASP A 146 18.20 -3.98 -1.73
CA ASP A 146 19.57 -3.52 -1.57
C ASP A 146 20.38 -3.58 -2.87
N GLU A 147 20.14 -4.59 -3.70
CA GLU A 147 20.73 -4.69 -5.04
C GLU A 147 20.23 -3.55 -5.94
N ALA A 148 18.91 -3.32 -6.01
CA ALA A 148 18.31 -2.23 -6.78
C ALA A 148 18.87 -0.86 -6.37
N ILE A 149 18.97 -0.61 -5.05
CA ILE A 149 19.61 0.62 -4.52
C ILE A 149 21.08 0.71 -4.93
N SER A 150 21.81 -0.40 -4.91
CA SER A 150 23.21 -0.42 -5.29
C SER A 150 23.40 -0.11 -6.78
N ARG A 151 22.54 -0.65 -7.65
CA ARG A 151 22.51 -0.35 -9.09
C ARG A 151 22.21 1.13 -9.33
N LEU A 152 21.16 1.67 -8.70
CA LEU A 152 20.82 3.09 -8.75
C LEU A 152 21.99 3.98 -8.33
N LEU A 153 22.60 3.70 -7.18
CA LEU A 153 23.71 4.49 -6.66
C LEU A 153 24.96 4.41 -7.54
N SER A 154 25.17 3.30 -8.25
CA SER A 154 26.30 3.14 -9.19
C SER A 154 26.22 4.04 -10.43
N ARG A 155 25.02 4.56 -10.74
CA ARG A 155 24.77 5.49 -11.85
C ARG A 155 25.03 6.94 -11.47
N VAL A 156 25.06 7.26 -10.17
CA VAL A 156 25.26 8.61 -9.67
C VAL A 156 26.66 9.13 -10.02
N GLY A 157 26.71 10.38 -10.51
CA GLY A 157 27.95 11.04 -10.89
C GLY A 157 28.45 10.71 -12.30
N ARG A 158 27.78 9.83 -13.06
CA ARG A 158 28.12 9.58 -14.46
C ARG A 158 27.77 10.80 -15.34
N PRO A 159 28.57 11.15 -16.36
CA PRO A 159 28.33 12.32 -17.21
C PRO A 159 26.96 12.35 -17.90
N GLU A 160 26.41 11.18 -18.21
CA GLU A 160 25.11 10.95 -18.82
C GLU A 160 23.94 10.97 -17.81
N GLU A 161 24.21 10.84 -16.51
CA GLU A 161 23.22 10.72 -15.42
C GLU A 161 23.14 12.00 -14.55
N LYS A 162 23.28 13.18 -15.17
CA LYS A 162 23.30 14.46 -14.45
C LYS A 162 21.99 14.75 -13.72
N ALA A 163 20.85 14.42 -14.33
CA ALA A 163 19.55 14.69 -13.72
C ALA A 163 19.27 13.75 -12.54
N LEU A 164 19.64 12.47 -12.63
CA LEU A 164 19.61 11.53 -11.51
C LEU A 164 20.48 12.06 -10.34
N THR A 165 21.70 12.47 -10.66
CA THR A 165 22.64 13.01 -9.66
C THR A 165 22.04 14.24 -8.96
N ALA A 166 21.52 15.20 -9.72
CA ALA A 166 20.88 16.40 -9.18
C ALA A 166 19.63 16.07 -8.34
N MET A 167 18.86 15.05 -8.72
CA MET A 167 17.69 14.59 -7.98
C MET A 167 18.10 14.06 -6.60
N LEU A 168 19.08 13.16 -6.54
CA LEU A 168 19.56 12.57 -5.29
C LEU A 168 20.29 13.58 -4.42
N GLU A 169 21.03 14.52 -5.00
CA GLU A 169 21.54 15.67 -4.24
C GLU A 169 20.41 16.49 -3.60
N GLY A 170 19.34 16.76 -4.36
CA GLY A 170 18.15 17.44 -3.86
C GLY A 170 17.49 16.68 -2.72
N PHE A 171 17.42 15.35 -2.83
CA PHE A 171 16.93 14.49 -1.77
C PHE A 171 17.76 14.59 -0.48
N VAL A 172 19.09 14.51 -0.58
CA VAL A 172 19.99 14.63 0.58
C VAL A 172 19.85 16.00 1.24
N ARG A 173 19.79 17.09 0.45
CA ARG A 173 19.58 18.46 0.98
C ARG A 173 18.28 18.54 1.77
N GLN A 174 17.19 17.96 1.25
CA GLN A 174 15.91 17.91 1.95
C GLN A 174 16.01 17.16 3.29
N GLN A 175 16.73 16.04 3.35
CA GLN A 175 16.90 15.32 4.61
C GLN A 175 17.63 16.16 5.66
N VAL A 176 18.64 16.92 5.25
CA VAL A 176 19.36 17.85 6.14
C VAL A 176 18.42 18.96 6.63
N GLU A 177 17.63 19.57 5.74
CA GLU A 177 16.65 20.60 6.11
C GLU A 177 15.57 20.09 7.08
N GLU A 178 15.20 18.82 6.98
CA GLU A 178 14.24 18.16 7.87
C GLU A 178 14.87 17.62 9.16
N GLU A 179 16.15 17.92 9.43
CA GLU A 179 16.93 17.43 10.59
C GLU A 179 16.96 15.89 10.67
N LYS A 180 16.94 15.22 9.52
CA LYS A 180 16.98 13.76 9.38
C LYS A 180 18.37 13.25 9.07
N ASN A 181 18.54 11.93 9.16
CA ASN A 181 19.78 11.25 8.79
C ASN A 181 20.07 11.46 7.29
N ALA A 182 21.21 12.08 6.98
CA ALA A 182 21.64 12.38 5.60
C ALA A 182 22.39 11.22 4.91
N ILE A 183 22.57 10.07 5.58
CA ILE A 183 23.15 8.87 4.98
C ILE A 183 22.17 8.34 3.92
N ILE A 184 22.48 8.64 2.66
CA ILE A 184 21.61 8.36 1.52
C ILE A 184 21.20 6.89 1.46
N ARG A 185 22.13 5.94 1.60
CA ARG A 185 21.83 4.50 1.52
C ARG A 185 20.79 4.08 2.56
N HIS A 186 20.94 4.50 3.81
CA HIS A 186 19.98 4.16 4.87
C HIS A 186 18.58 4.73 4.58
N GLN A 187 18.51 5.95 4.07
CA GLN A 187 17.24 6.56 3.72
C GLN A 187 16.58 5.85 2.53
N LEU A 188 17.35 5.51 1.50
CA LEU A 188 16.87 4.73 0.37
C LEU A 188 16.37 3.35 0.81
N GLN A 189 17.10 2.65 1.67
CA GLN A 189 16.68 1.35 2.22
C GLN A 189 15.38 1.45 3.02
N SER A 190 15.23 2.47 3.86
CA SER A 190 14.00 2.70 4.62
C SER A 190 12.81 3.01 3.69
N PHE A 191 13.06 3.77 2.63
CA PHE A 191 12.03 4.21 1.71
C PHE A 191 11.66 3.15 0.67
N SER A 192 12.62 2.37 0.18
CA SER A 192 12.43 1.30 -0.82
C SER A 192 11.47 0.22 -0.35
N LYS A 193 11.34 0.01 0.97
CA LYS A 193 10.30 -0.85 1.57
C LYS A 193 8.86 -0.46 1.22
N GLN A 194 8.63 0.72 0.64
CA GLN A 194 7.31 1.08 0.11
C GLN A 194 7.05 0.48 -1.28
N VAL A 195 8.09 0.12 -2.03
CA VAL A 195 7.99 -0.44 -3.39
C VAL A 195 7.24 -1.78 -3.40
N THR A 196 7.46 -2.63 -2.38
CA THR A 196 6.82 -3.95 -2.29
C THR A 196 5.41 -3.91 -1.71
N LYS A 197 4.93 -2.75 -1.23
CA LYS A 197 3.61 -2.66 -0.61
C LYS A 197 2.49 -2.61 -1.63
N GLU A 198 1.47 -3.43 -1.42
CA GLU A 198 0.31 -3.54 -2.31
C GLU A 198 -0.44 -2.20 -2.45
N ASN A 199 -0.66 -1.48 -1.34
CA ASN A 199 -1.34 -0.19 -1.36
C ASN A 199 -0.57 0.92 -2.08
N MET A 200 0.72 0.71 -2.40
CA MET A 200 1.56 1.65 -3.14
C MET A 200 1.56 1.37 -4.65
N GLN A 201 1.11 0.20 -5.09
CA GLN A 201 1.24 -0.22 -6.50
C GLN A 201 0.54 0.75 -7.47
N ALA A 202 -0.64 1.26 -7.12
CA ALA A 202 -1.34 2.24 -7.97
C ALA A 202 -0.54 3.54 -8.13
N ALA A 203 0.09 4.03 -7.06
CA ALA A 203 0.91 5.24 -7.11
C ALA A 203 2.21 5.01 -7.88
N LEU A 204 2.83 3.84 -7.72
CA LEU A 204 4.05 3.47 -8.44
C LEU A 204 3.79 3.26 -9.94
N GLN A 205 2.64 2.70 -10.32
CA GLN A 205 2.23 2.56 -11.72
C GLN A 205 2.03 3.91 -12.41
N ALA A 206 1.55 4.92 -11.68
CA ALA A 206 1.44 6.28 -12.18
C ALA A 206 2.81 6.98 -12.36
N LEU A 207 3.89 6.40 -11.82
CA LEU A 207 5.27 6.87 -11.93
C LEU A 207 6.04 6.04 -12.96
N ASP A 208 5.48 5.85 -14.15
CA ASP A 208 6.17 5.18 -15.25
C ASP A 208 7.55 5.83 -15.49
N PRO A 209 8.66 5.08 -15.43
CA PRO A 209 10.01 5.62 -15.57
C PRO A 209 10.29 6.23 -16.95
N THR A 210 9.52 5.84 -17.97
CA THR A 210 9.64 6.37 -19.33
C THR A 210 9.03 7.77 -19.44
N GLU A 211 7.97 8.05 -18.67
CA GLU A 211 7.34 9.37 -18.60
C GLU A 211 7.99 10.25 -17.53
N TRP A 212 8.25 9.69 -16.36
CA TRP A 212 8.78 10.37 -15.17
C TRP A 212 10.29 10.16 -15.03
N THR A 213 11.02 10.46 -16.09
CA THR A 213 12.49 10.49 -16.05
C THR A 213 13.00 11.52 -15.04
N PRO A 214 14.26 11.42 -14.58
CA PRO A 214 14.83 12.43 -13.70
C PRO A 214 14.72 13.87 -14.22
N GLU A 215 14.85 14.09 -15.53
CA GLU A 215 14.64 15.38 -16.18
C GLU A 215 13.18 15.83 -16.14
N ALA A 216 12.23 14.91 -16.37
CA ALA A 216 10.81 15.20 -16.32
C ALA A 216 10.38 15.61 -14.91
N LEU A 217 10.86 14.89 -13.88
CA LEU A 217 10.62 15.20 -12.48
C LEU A 217 11.25 16.54 -12.08
N GLU A 218 12.44 16.87 -12.59
CA GLU A 218 13.05 18.18 -12.35
C GLU A 218 12.28 19.32 -13.02
N ARG A 219 11.77 19.11 -14.24
CA ARG A 219 10.86 20.08 -14.90
C ARG A 219 9.60 20.27 -14.09
N PHE A 220 8.95 19.17 -13.68
CA PHE A 220 7.76 19.21 -12.83
C PHE A 220 8.01 19.99 -11.54
N ARG A 221 9.13 19.73 -10.85
CA ARG A 221 9.54 20.46 -9.65
C ARG A 221 9.66 21.97 -9.86
N LYS A 222 10.17 22.41 -11.01
CA LYS A 222 10.30 23.84 -11.33
C LYS A 222 8.93 24.46 -11.60
N THR A 223 8.12 23.81 -12.43
CA THR A 223 6.76 24.27 -12.77
C THR A 223 5.87 24.36 -11.52
N GLN A 224 5.91 23.35 -10.66
CA GLN A 224 5.14 23.32 -9.42
C GLN A 224 5.61 24.41 -8.44
N ARG A 225 6.92 24.64 -8.30
CA ARG A 225 7.44 25.75 -7.48
C ARG A 225 6.90 27.10 -7.93
N GLU A 226 6.89 27.35 -9.23
CA GLU A 226 6.38 28.61 -9.80
C GLU A 226 4.87 28.74 -9.61
N SER A 227 4.11 27.67 -9.85
CA SER A 227 2.67 27.63 -9.62
C SER A 227 2.32 27.93 -8.16
N LEU A 228 2.95 27.23 -7.22
CA LEU A 228 2.76 27.45 -5.78
C LEU A 228 3.12 28.88 -5.38
N ARG A 229 4.21 29.45 -5.92
CA ARG A 229 4.60 30.84 -5.65
C ARG A 229 3.52 31.83 -6.11
N LYS A 230 2.98 31.65 -7.33
CA LYS A 230 1.91 32.49 -7.87
C LYS A 230 0.64 32.40 -7.04
N ARG A 231 0.21 31.19 -6.68
CA ARG A 231 -0.99 30.98 -5.86
C ARG A 231 -0.88 31.60 -4.47
N ARG A 232 0.31 31.55 -3.84
CA ARG A 232 0.57 32.19 -2.54
C ARG A 232 0.53 33.73 -2.58
N ALA A 233 0.74 34.34 -3.73
CA ALA A 233 0.75 35.80 -3.85
C ALA A 233 -0.63 36.40 -3.55
N ALA A 234 -1.71 35.77 -4.03
CA ALA A 234 -3.07 36.29 -3.85
C ALA A 234 -3.47 36.59 -2.39
N PRO A 235 -3.37 35.65 -1.42
CA PRO A 235 -3.68 35.96 -0.03
C PRO A 235 -2.68 36.93 0.63
N ILE A 236 -1.41 36.94 0.18
CA ILE A 236 -0.39 37.90 0.68
C ILE A 236 -0.78 39.32 0.27
N GLU A 237 -1.01 39.54 -1.03
CA GLU A 237 -1.39 40.84 -1.59
C GLU A 237 -2.71 41.35 -1.00
N ALA A 238 -3.70 40.47 -0.83
CA ALA A 238 -4.97 40.83 -0.21
C ALA A 238 -4.80 41.23 1.28
N ALA A 239 -3.94 40.52 2.03
CA ALA A 239 -3.64 40.87 3.41
C ALA A 239 -2.85 42.19 3.54
N GLU A 240 -1.90 42.44 2.64
CA GLU A 240 -1.17 43.71 2.57
C GLU A 240 -2.12 44.87 2.24
N SER A 241 -3.05 44.68 1.32
CA SER A 241 -4.09 45.67 0.98
C SER A 241 -4.99 45.98 2.17
N ALA A 242 -5.44 44.95 2.91
CA ALA A 242 -6.24 45.13 4.13
C ALA A 242 -5.46 45.89 5.22
N LEU A 243 -4.18 45.56 5.43
CA LEU A 243 -3.33 46.29 6.39
C LEU A 243 -3.13 47.74 5.97
N ALA A 244 -2.92 48.01 4.69
CA ALA A 244 -2.79 49.37 4.15
C ALA A 244 -4.09 50.18 4.35
N ARG A 245 -5.26 49.56 4.16
CA ARG A 245 -6.56 50.21 4.43
C ARG A 245 -6.75 50.53 5.91
N ILE A 246 -6.41 49.59 6.80
CA ILE A 246 -6.44 49.79 8.25
C ILE A 246 -5.55 50.98 8.65
N GLN A 247 -4.33 51.04 8.10
CA GLN A 247 -3.40 52.13 8.37
C GLN A 247 -3.89 53.49 7.82
N ALA A 248 -4.47 53.51 6.61
CA ALA A 248 -5.00 54.73 6.01
C ALA A 248 -6.18 55.34 6.81
N LEU A 249 -6.87 54.51 7.60
CA LEU A 249 -7.97 54.92 8.47
C LEU A 249 -7.50 55.29 9.89
N ASP A 250 -6.19 55.32 10.13
CA ASP A 250 -5.57 55.60 11.43
C ASP A 250 -6.12 54.68 12.55
N LEU A 251 -6.29 53.40 12.20
CA LEU A 251 -6.68 52.34 13.13
C LEU A 251 -5.43 51.62 13.63
N GLN A 252 -5.36 51.40 14.93
CA GLN A 252 -4.28 50.70 15.61
C GLN A 252 -4.72 49.30 16.02
N GLU A 253 -3.77 48.42 16.34
CA GLU A 253 -4.07 47.04 16.75
C GLU A 253 -5.06 46.97 17.94
N GLY A 254 -4.94 47.92 18.88
CA GLY A 254 -5.81 48.00 20.07
C GLY A 254 -7.26 48.41 19.79
N ASP A 255 -7.56 48.94 18.59
CA ASP A 255 -8.94 49.25 18.18
C ASP A 255 -9.74 47.99 17.83
N PHE A 256 -9.04 46.89 17.52
CA PHE A 256 -9.64 45.61 17.18
C PHE A 256 -9.79 44.73 18.42
N SER A 257 -10.94 44.09 18.54
CA SER A 257 -11.27 43.16 19.61
C SER A 257 -10.22 42.04 19.69
N TYR A 258 -9.48 41.98 20.80
CA TYR A 258 -8.36 41.07 21.08
C TYR A 258 -7.13 41.23 20.16
N GLY A 259 -7.16 42.15 19.20
CA GLY A 259 -6.10 42.35 18.19
C GLY A 259 -5.93 41.15 17.23
N ASP A 260 -6.88 40.23 17.19
CA ASP A 260 -6.74 38.96 16.45
C ASP A 260 -6.63 39.19 14.95
N LEU A 261 -7.46 40.08 14.39
CA LEU A 261 -7.48 40.38 12.97
C LEU A 261 -6.16 41.01 12.46
N PRO A 262 -5.65 42.13 13.02
CA PRO A 262 -4.39 42.71 12.55
C PRO A 262 -3.17 41.79 12.74
N LYS A 263 -3.19 40.92 13.77
CA LYS A 263 -2.15 39.89 13.96
C LYS A 263 -2.23 38.82 12.87
N TRP A 264 -3.43 38.34 12.58
CA TRP A 264 -3.65 37.35 11.53
C TRP A 264 -3.24 37.89 10.15
N LEU A 265 -3.69 39.09 9.78
CA LEU A 265 -3.32 39.74 8.52
C LEU A 265 -1.80 39.86 8.35
N ARG A 266 -1.07 40.30 9.39
CA ARG A 266 0.41 40.36 9.35
C ARG A 266 1.05 39.00 9.15
N ARG A 267 0.50 37.94 9.75
CA ARG A 267 1.02 36.58 9.55
C ARG A 267 0.81 36.11 8.11
N VAL A 268 -0.33 36.42 7.51
CA VAL A 268 -0.63 36.11 6.11
C VAL A 268 0.31 36.89 5.19
N ALA A 269 0.43 38.21 5.37
CA ALA A 269 1.33 39.06 4.60
C ALA A 269 2.80 38.61 4.68
N ASN A 270 3.25 38.16 5.86
CA ASN A 270 4.60 37.59 6.06
C ASN A 270 4.78 36.18 5.49
N GLY A 271 3.81 35.63 4.74
CA GLY A 271 3.94 34.34 4.07
C GLY A 271 3.85 33.13 5.01
N SER A 272 3.21 33.26 6.19
CA SER A 272 3.02 32.12 7.10
C SER A 272 2.14 31.00 6.51
N GLY A 273 1.48 31.27 5.38
CA GLY A 273 0.66 30.32 4.63
C GLY A 273 -0.40 29.65 5.50
N ARG A 274 -0.48 28.31 5.41
CA ARG A 274 -1.42 27.50 6.19
C ARG A 274 -1.22 27.61 7.71
N LYS A 275 -0.04 28.03 8.19
CA LYS A 275 0.20 28.23 9.64
C LYS A 275 -0.53 29.46 10.19
N ALA A 276 -0.97 30.40 9.34
CA ALA A 276 -1.82 31.53 9.74
C ALA A 276 -3.29 31.11 9.84
N THR A 277 -3.59 30.17 10.74
CA THR A 277 -4.95 29.65 10.91
C THR A 277 -5.92 30.70 11.41
N ILE A 278 -7.15 30.68 10.89
CA ILE A 278 -8.26 31.47 11.42
C ILE A 278 -8.80 30.74 12.66
N GLY A 279 -8.48 31.26 13.85
CA GLY A 279 -8.97 30.70 15.11
C GLY A 279 -10.48 30.92 15.29
N LYS A 280 -11.12 30.13 16.18
CA LYS A 280 -12.58 30.20 16.43
C LYS A 280 -13.11 31.61 16.68
N ARG A 281 -12.36 32.43 17.42
CA ARG A 281 -12.75 33.81 17.73
C ARG A 281 -12.78 34.69 16.49
N LEU A 282 -11.69 34.66 15.70
CA LEU A 282 -11.59 35.41 14.45
C LEU A 282 -12.60 34.91 13.42
N ALA A 283 -12.89 33.60 13.38
CA ALA A 283 -13.93 33.04 12.53
C ALA A 283 -15.30 33.66 12.84
N GLY A 284 -15.70 33.71 14.11
CA GLY A 284 -16.95 34.37 14.53
C GLY A 284 -16.96 35.86 14.20
N GLN A 285 -15.84 36.57 14.40
CA GLN A 285 -15.71 37.99 14.01
C GLN A 285 -15.88 38.21 12.50
N LEU A 286 -15.34 37.31 11.68
CA LEU A 286 -15.48 37.35 10.21
C LEU A 286 -16.90 37.00 9.75
N GLU A 287 -17.59 36.07 10.42
CA GLU A 287 -18.98 35.70 10.11
C GLU A 287 -19.96 36.82 10.46
N GLU A 288 -19.77 37.45 11.62
CA GLU A 288 -20.63 38.53 12.09
C GLU A 288 -20.24 39.90 11.48
N SER A 289 -19.07 39.99 10.84
CA SER A 289 -18.47 41.24 10.36
C SER A 289 -18.28 42.29 11.48
N VAL A 290 -18.00 41.84 12.69
CA VAL A 290 -17.80 42.68 13.88
C VAL A 290 -16.40 42.46 14.44
N PHE A 291 -15.56 43.50 14.36
CA PHE A 291 -14.16 43.42 14.78
C PHE A 291 -13.78 44.36 15.94
N TRP A 292 -14.72 45.13 16.48
CA TRP A 292 -14.49 46.05 17.61
C TRP A 292 -15.09 45.51 18.91
N SER A 293 -14.69 46.07 20.05
CA SER A 293 -15.29 45.74 21.34
C SER A 293 -16.57 46.54 21.61
N SER A 294 -17.43 46.08 22.52
CA SER A 294 -18.64 46.81 22.95
C SER A 294 -18.35 48.17 23.58
N LYS A 295 -17.09 48.46 23.95
CA LYS A 295 -16.64 49.73 24.53
C LYS A 295 -16.03 50.68 23.48
N ALA A 296 -15.92 50.26 22.21
CA ALA A 296 -15.34 51.08 21.16
C ALA A 296 -16.21 52.31 20.87
N SER A 297 -15.56 53.43 20.52
CA SER A 297 -16.28 54.63 20.11
C SER A 297 -17.02 54.41 18.79
N ALA A 298 -18.13 55.11 18.57
CA ALA A 298 -18.88 55.05 17.30
C ALA A 298 -18.00 55.43 16.09
N SER A 299 -17.06 56.35 16.28
CA SER A 299 -16.07 56.75 15.26
C SER A 299 -15.11 55.60 14.90
N THR A 300 -14.58 54.90 15.91
CA THR A 300 -13.70 53.73 15.70
C THR A 300 -14.46 52.61 14.99
N ALA A 301 -15.70 52.32 15.40
CA ALA A 301 -16.53 51.30 14.76
C ALA A 301 -16.80 51.63 13.28
N ALA A 302 -17.16 52.87 12.96
CA ALA A 302 -17.40 53.31 11.58
C ALA A 302 -16.16 53.19 10.69
N ARG A 303 -14.98 53.54 11.21
CA ARG A 303 -13.70 53.37 10.49
C ARG A 303 -13.38 51.89 10.28
N ILE A 304 -13.58 51.02 11.28
CA ILE A 304 -13.40 49.58 11.09
C ILE A 304 -14.37 49.05 10.04
N GLN A 305 -15.62 49.51 10.04
CA GLN A 305 -16.63 49.12 9.07
C GLN A 305 -16.23 49.47 7.62
N ASP A 306 -15.56 50.60 7.41
CA ASP A 306 -15.01 50.99 6.12
C ASP A 306 -13.84 50.10 5.65
N ALA A 307 -13.12 49.45 6.57
CA ALA A 307 -12.07 48.48 6.25
C ALA A 307 -12.61 47.07 5.93
N ILE A 308 -13.87 46.76 6.26
CA ILE A 308 -14.45 45.41 6.14
C ILE A 308 -14.30 44.80 4.75
N PRO A 309 -14.59 45.51 3.64
CA PRO A 309 -14.46 44.90 2.30
C PRO A 309 -13.05 44.37 2.01
N ALA A 310 -12.00 45.09 2.44
CA ALA A 310 -10.62 44.64 2.26
C ALA A 310 -10.27 43.47 3.19
N ILE A 311 -10.81 43.47 4.42
CA ILE A 311 -10.65 42.38 5.40
C ILE A 311 -11.30 41.09 4.89
N GLU A 312 -12.53 41.18 4.39
CA GLU A 312 -13.27 40.05 3.83
C GLU A 312 -12.58 39.49 2.59
N GLN A 313 -12.06 40.38 1.71
CA GLN A 313 -11.28 39.95 0.55
C GLN A 313 -10.02 39.16 0.96
N ALA A 314 -9.29 39.63 1.99
CA ALA A 314 -8.13 38.91 2.53
C ALA A 314 -8.50 37.57 3.15
N ALA A 315 -9.60 37.52 3.91
CA ALA A 315 -10.12 36.28 4.49
C ALA A 315 -10.53 35.28 3.39
N GLN A 316 -11.26 35.74 2.37
CA GLN A 316 -11.71 34.91 1.27
C GLN A 316 -10.53 34.35 0.46
N ALA A 317 -9.58 35.20 0.06
CA ALA A 317 -8.39 34.76 -0.68
C ALA A 317 -7.57 33.72 0.10
N TRP A 318 -7.50 33.84 1.44
CA TRP A 318 -6.85 32.84 2.27
C TRP A 318 -7.65 31.53 2.32
N ARG A 319 -8.97 31.59 2.52
CA ARG A 319 -9.84 30.39 2.54
C ARG A 319 -9.82 29.66 1.21
N ASP A 320 -9.91 30.37 0.09
CA ASP A 320 -9.89 29.80 -1.26
C ASP A 320 -8.62 28.97 -1.52
N LEU A 321 -7.50 29.37 -0.93
CA LEU A 321 -6.23 28.66 -1.08
C LEU A 321 -6.01 27.53 -0.07
N TYR A 322 -6.48 27.69 1.17
CA TYR A 322 -6.09 26.80 2.28
C TYR A 322 -7.22 25.93 2.84
N GLU A 323 -8.48 26.26 2.59
CA GLU A 323 -9.66 25.53 3.07
C GLU A 323 -10.38 24.76 1.94
N GLY A 324 -11.33 23.91 2.33
CA GLY A 324 -12.12 23.13 1.37
C GLY A 324 -11.29 22.16 0.52
N GLU A 325 -11.79 21.88 -0.68
CA GLU A 325 -11.17 20.99 -1.65
C GLU A 325 -9.89 21.57 -2.26
N SER A 326 -9.93 22.84 -2.70
CA SER A 326 -8.77 23.59 -3.18
C SER A 326 -7.62 23.60 -2.16
N GLY A 327 -7.94 23.76 -0.87
CA GLY A 327 -6.98 23.65 0.21
C GLY A 327 -6.34 22.26 0.33
N ARG A 328 -7.08 21.18 0.11
CA ARG A 328 -6.52 19.81 0.14
C ARG A 328 -5.59 19.59 -1.06
N GLU A 329 -6.00 20.04 -2.23
CA GLU A 329 -5.20 19.96 -3.46
C GLU A 329 -3.91 20.78 -3.33
N PHE A 330 -3.99 22.03 -2.87
CA PHE A 330 -2.82 22.87 -2.64
C PHE A 330 -1.84 22.23 -1.65
N LYS A 331 -2.35 21.61 -0.58
CA LYS A 331 -1.52 20.87 0.37
C LYS A 331 -0.81 19.69 -0.29
N LEU A 332 -1.50 18.96 -1.16
CA LEU A 332 -0.91 17.86 -1.92
C LEU A 332 0.20 18.38 -2.84
N GLU A 333 -0.04 19.46 -3.57
CA GLU A 333 0.98 20.10 -4.42
C GLU A 333 2.20 20.57 -3.61
N GLU A 334 2.00 21.15 -2.43
CA GLU A 334 3.11 21.51 -1.53
C GLU A 334 3.95 20.29 -1.13
N HIS A 335 3.29 19.17 -0.81
CA HIS A 335 3.98 17.93 -0.47
C HIS A 335 4.69 17.31 -1.68
N LEU A 336 4.07 17.31 -2.86
CA LEU A 336 4.69 16.84 -4.10
C LEU A 336 5.92 17.69 -4.45
N GLN A 337 5.82 19.01 -4.34
CA GLN A 337 6.94 19.92 -4.57
C GLN A 337 8.14 19.61 -3.66
N GLN A 338 7.86 19.35 -2.38
CA GLN A 338 8.90 19.05 -1.40
C GLN A 338 9.52 17.66 -1.64
N ARG A 339 8.71 16.68 -2.06
CA ARG A 339 9.09 15.26 -2.06
C ARG A 339 9.26 14.65 -3.45
N VAL A 340 9.25 15.44 -4.51
CA VAL A 340 9.40 14.94 -5.89
C VAL A 340 10.67 14.11 -6.07
N SER A 341 11.80 14.52 -5.50
CA SER A 341 13.05 13.75 -5.57
C SER A 341 12.92 12.39 -4.89
N LEU A 342 12.24 12.36 -3.75
CA LEU A 342 11.98 11.15 -2.98
C LEU A 342 11.06 10.19 -3.77
N ILE A 343 9.96 10.72 -4.31
CA ILE A 343 8.98 9.97 -5.12
C ILE A 343 9.61 9.42 -6.39
N GLY A 344 10.38 10.25 -7.11
CA GLY A 344 11.13 9.84 -8.29
C GLY A 344 12.10 8.70 -8.01
N THR A 345 12.76 8.75 -6.86
CA THR A 345 13.67 7.68 -6.45
C THR A 345 12.96 6.35 -6.24
N LEU A 346 11.70 6.33 -5.77
CA LEU A 346 10.93 5.06 -5.69
C LEU A 346 10.60 4.48 -7.05
N GLY A 347 10.21 5.34 -7.99
CA GLY A 347 9.96 4.91 -9.37
C GLY A 347 11.20 4.24 -9.92
N LEU A 348 12.36 4.89 -9.78
CA LEU A 348 13.62 4.34 -10.26
C LEU A 348 14.04 3.04 -9.54
N ILE A 349 13.90 2.94 -8.22
CA ILE A 349 14.24 1.71 -7.47
C ILE A 349 13.35 0.54 -7.89
N ARG A 350 12.10 0.78 -8.26
CA ARG A 350 11.17 -0.27 -8.71
C ARG A 350 11.63 -0.93 -10.01
N ASP A 351 12.28 -0.17 -10.88
CA ASP A 351 12.63 -0.61 -12.24
C ASP A 351 14.10 -1.09 -12.38
N GLU A 352 14.91 -0.94 -11.33
CA GLU A 352 16.29 -1.47 -11.21
C GLU A 352 16.29 -2.94 -10.78
#